data_AF-A0A285SS98-F1
#
_entry.id   AF-A0A285SS98-F1
#
_cell.length_a   1.000
_cell.length_b   1.000
_cell.length_c   1.000
_cell.angle_alpha   90.00
_cell.angle_beta   90.00
_cell.angle_gamma   90.00
#
_symmetry.space_group_name_H-M   'P 1'
#
loop_
_entity.id
_entity.type
_entity.pdbx_description
1 polymer ?
#
loop_
_entity_poly.entity_id
_entity_poly.type
_entity_poly.pdbx_seq_one_letter_code
_entity_poly.pdbx_strand_id
1 'polypeptide(L)'
;MPHPAARMGLVFLVLAGLALPAGAESPVVDLKTTVLKNRTAYIPPQCYTKTEDAAGAVHNPCFTCHAESRAPHFINDDDLQTAYSLPGPALKNPWTNLFVDRRAEVAKVSDDEILAYIRTGNYLDENGQNLLAAKLADLPPEWDVNGNGRWDGFTPDVTYNFDADGFDIGADGRMTGWRAFAYYPLNGAFWPTNGATDDVMIRLPAAYRETADGTESRLVYETNLAIVEALIRRAPVPIAPTDETALGVDLDHDGRLAQALFVAFDWAPKEGQNMSWVGLAQSLQAAGSAPLAAGLYPLGTEFLHTVRYIDVEEKSGQIAMAPRLKELRYMRKTRWQTYFDRQEGALAEAKERVDFPDRISLFFGSSEEGVTNGTGWRLQGFIEDAQGDLRPQSFEETVFCIGCHGGVGTNDDDTFAFPRKVPATLGNGGWWHWSQKALYGIPEMIRADGAPEYAHYLQANGAGDELRGNTEVIERYLTETGALRPAPVAGFRADVSRLLYPSPARALALDKAYREIVRDQSFAKGRDATVEVQENVHREVEQDQPTGITKPLAAWYQ
;
A
#
# COMPACT_ATOMS: atom_id res chain seq x y z
N MET A 1 76.26 -37.34 -46.44
CA MET A 1 75.76 -37.12 -45.06
C MET A 1 75.86 -35.63 -44.76
N PRO A 2 74.89 -34.98 -44.10
CA PRO A 2 73.45 -34.96 -44.38
C PRO A 2 72.92 -33.51 -44.58
N HIS A 3 71.78 -33.39 -45.28
CA HIS A 3 70.98 -32.17 -45.47
C HIS A 3 70.17 -31.81 -44.21
N PRO A 4 69.86 -30.52 -43.95
CA PRO A 4 69.15 -30.11 -42.75
C PRO A 4 67.62 -30.15 -42.94
N ALA A 5 66.93 -30.68 -41.93
CA ALA A 5 65.48 -30.73 -41.82
C ALA A 5 64.92 -29.51 -41.06
N ALA A 6 63.76 -29.04 -41.52
CA ALA A 6 62.99 -27.91 -41.02
C ALA A 6 62.52 -28.07 -39.57
N ARG A 7 62.53 -26.97 -38.81
CA ARG A 7 61.91 -26.87 -37.48
C ARG A 7 60.60 -26.08 -37.58
N MET A 8 59.53 -26.72 -37.11
CA MET A 8 58.18 -26.19 -36.94
C MET A 8 58.15 -25.26 -35.72
N GLY A 9 57.72 -24.01 -35.91
CA GLY A 9 57.53 -23.02 -34.83
C GLY A 9 56.10 -23.08 -34.30
N LEU A 10 55.97 -23.30 -32.99
CA LEU A 10 54.71 -23.30 -32.26
C LEU A 10 54.41 -21.86 -31.78
N VAL A 11 53.28 -21.30 -32.18
CA VAL A 11 52.80 -19.97 -31.76
C VAL A 11 52.02 -20.12 -30.45
N PHE A 12 52.47 -19.43 -29.40
CA PHE A 12 51.71 -19.27 -28.14
C PHE A 12 50.72 -18.11 -28.29
N LEU A 13 49.42 -18.41 -28.19
CA LEU A 13 48.37 -17.41 -28.03
C LEU A 13 48.31 -16.99 -26.55
N VAL A 14 48.51 -15.70 -26.28
CA VAL A 14 48.25 -15.09 -24.97
C VAL A 14 46.77 -14.70 -24.91
N LEU A 15 45.98 -15.41 -24.11
CA LEU A 15 44.64 -14.97 -23.72
C LEU A 15 44.78 -13.85 -22.68
N ALA A 16 44.40 -12.64 -23.06
CA ALA A 16 44.18 -11.54 -22.13
C ALA A 16 42.82 -11.77 -21.43
N GLY A 17 42.86 -12.12 -20.15
CA GLY A 17 41.67 -12.15 -19.30
C GLY A 17 41.15 -10.73 -19.08
N LEU A 18 39.92 -10.48 -19.52
CA LEU A 18 39.14 -9.31 -19.14
C LEU A 18 38.85 -9.42 -17.64
N ALA A 19 39.53 -8.61 -16.84
CA ALA A 19 39.18 -8.40 -15.45
C ALA A 19 37.85 -7.65 -15.40
N LEU A 20 36.82 -8.32 -14.87
CA LEU A 20 35.58 -7.68 -14.44
C LEU A 20 35.95 -6.60 -13.40
N PRO A 21 35.39 -5.39 -13.46
CA PRO A 21 35.63 -4.39 -12.44
C PRO A 21 35.07 -4.96 -11.12
N ALA A 22 35.88 -4.86 -10.06
CA ALA A 22 35.46 -5.18 -8.71
C ALA A 22 34.15 -4.45 -8.42
N GLY A 23 33.09 -5.20 -8.09
CA GLY A 23 31.81 -4.64 -7.72
C GLY A 23 32.00 -3.66 -6.56
N ALA A 24 31.43 -2.47 -6.68
CA ALA A 24 31.30 -1.58 -5.55
C ALA A 24 30.60 -2.36 -4.42
N GLU A 25 31.17 -2.37 -3.22
CA GLU A 25 30.48 -2.92 -2.04
C GLU A 25 29.12 -2.24 -1.94
N SER A 26 28.06 -3.04 -1.91
CA SER A 26 26.71 -2.51 -1.78
C SER A 26 26.58 -1.74 -0.47
N PRO A 27 25.90 -0.59 -0.47
CA PRO A 27 25.69 0.18 0.75
C PRO A 27 24.98 -0.68 1.80
N VAL A 28 25.64 -0.92 2.93
CA VAL A 28 25.12 -1.76 4.02
C VAL A 28 24.10 -0.96 4.82
N VAL A 29 22.85 -1.45 4.84
CA VAL A 29 21.79 -0.92 5.70
C VAL A 29 21.88 -1.58 7.07
N ASP A 30 21.97 -0.78 8.13
CA ASP A 30 21.92 -1.28 9.50
C ASP A 30 20.48 -1.65 9.86
N LEU A 31 20.19 -2.95 9.89
CA LEU A 31 18.86 -3.48 10.21
C LEU A 31 18.64 -3.69 11.71
N LYS A 32 19.70 -3.62 12.54
CA LYS A 32 19.58 -3.81 14.00
C LYS A 32 19.25 -2.54 14.76
N THR A 33 19.51 -1.38 14.15
CA THR A 33 19.18 -0.10 14.78
C THR A 33 17.67 0.08 14.94
N THR A 34 17.28 0.60 16.11
CA THR A 34 15.93 1.07 16.44
C THR A 34 15.89 2.60 16.60
N VAL A 35 16.92 3.28 16.09
CA VAL A 35 17.07 4.73 16.18
C VAL A 35 16.82 5.35 14.82
N LEU A 36 15.92 6.33 14.77
CA LEU A 36 15.65 7.12 13.57
C LEU A 36 16.77 8.13 13.31
N LYS A 37 17.35 8.10 12.11
CA LYS A 37 18.22 9.17 11.58
C LYS A 37 17.35 10.33 11.11
N ASN A 38 16.33 10.05 10.30
CA ASN A 38 15.23 10.95 10.02
C ASN A 38 14.19 10.82 11.14
N ARG A 39 14.29 11.69 12.15
CA ARG A 39 13.41 11.71 13.33
C ARG A 39 11.93 11.94 13.01
N THR A 40 11.61 12.38 11.79
CA THR A 40 10.26 12.67 11.32
C THR A 40 9.93 11.83 10.08
N ALA A 41 10.48 10.61 9.98
CA ALA A 41 10.25 9.69 8.86
C ALA A 41 8.78 9.31 8.65
N TYR A 42 7.94 9.47 9.67
CA TYR A 42 6.49 9.28 9.59
C TYR A 42 5.74 10.45 8.93
N ILE A 43 6.41 11.53 8.52
CA ILE A 43 5.81 12.64 7.76
C ILE A 43 6.21 12.46 6.30
N PRO A 44 5.33 11.90 5.44
CA PRO A 44 5.68 11.53 4.07
C PRO A 44 6.09 12.73 3.19
N PRO A 45 6.79 12.51 2.07
CA PRO A 45 7.22 13.58 1.16
C PRO A 45 6.07 14.44 0.63
N GLN A 46 4.88 13.87 0.50
CA GLN A 46 3.66 14.55 0.05
C GLN A 46 3.31 15.75 0.92
N CYS A 47 3.61 15.71 2.23
CA CYS A 47 3.33 16.81 3.17
C CYS A 47 4.12 18.09 2.85
N TYR A 48 5.18 18.00 2.05
CA TYR A 48 5.99 19.14 1.63
C TYR A 48 5.60 19.68 0.26
N THR A 49 4.53 19.19 -0.36
CA THR A 49 4.05 19.75 -1.64
C THR A 49 3.83 21.25 -1.52
N LYS A 50 4.22 22.02 -2.53
CA LYS A 50 3.81 23.42 -2.66
C LYS A 50 2.35 23.45 -3.05
N THR A 51 1.50 24.19 -2.37
CA THR A 51 0.06 24.27 -2.72
C THR A 51 -0.29 25.51 -3.52
N GLU A 52 0.62 26.47 -3.66
CA GLU A 52 0.46 27.63 -4.55
C GLU A 52 1.51 27.59 -5.66
N ASP A 53 1.09 27.84 -6.90
CA ASP A 53 2.00 27.98 -8.03
C ASP A 53 2.46 29.44 -8.27
N ALA A 54 3.37 29.63 -9.22
CA ALA A 54 3.92 30.95 -9.53
C ALA A 54 2.88 31.94 -10.09
N ALA A 55 1.73 31.47 -10.55
CA ALA A 55 0.62 32.30 -11.02
C ALA A 55 -0.39 32.61 -9.89
N GLY A 56 -0.19 32.06 -8.69
CA GLY A 56 -1.07 32.22 -7.54
C GLY A 56 -2.30 31.31 -7.56
N ALA A 57 -2.32 30.27 -8.41
CA ALA A 57 -3.37 29.26 -8.34
C ALA A 57 -3.08 28.26 -7.20
N VAL A 58 -4.14 27.88 -6.51
CA VAL A 58 -4.10 26.98 -5.34
C VAL A 58 -4.44 25.56 -5.79
N HIS A 59 -3.62 24.61 -5.34
CA HIS A 59 -3.68 23.18 -5.62
C HIS A 59 -3.80 22.44 -4.29
N ASN A 60 -4.86 21.65 -4.10
CA ASN A 60 -5.11 20.93 -2.85
C ASN A 60 -5.05 19.42 -3.07
N PRO A 61 -3.88 18.77 -2.90
CA PRO A 61 -3.80 17.32 -2.76
C PRO A 61 -4.06 16.84 -1.32
N CYS A 62 -3.94 17.74 -0.34
CA CYS A 62 -3.93 17.44 1.10
C CYS A 62 -5.20 16.73 1.58
N PHE A 63 -6.36 17.04 0.99
CA PHE A 63 -7.64 16.41 1.33
C PHE A 63 -7.70 14.90 1.10
N THR A 64 -6.75 14.35 0.33
CA THR A 64 -6.62 12.90 0.13
C THR A 64 -6.22 12.20 1.42
N CYS A 65 -5.51 12.89 2.32
CA CYS A 65 -5.06 12.37 3.61
C CYS A 65 -5.80 13.02 4.78
N HIS A 66 -5.96 14.35 4.74
CA HIS A 66 -6.43 15.15 5.86
C HIS A 66 -7.90 15.53 5.71
N ALA A 67 -8.75 15.09 6.64
CA ALA A 67 -10.18 15.34 6.61
C ALA A 67 -10.81 15.14 8.00
N GLU A 68 -12.07 15.53 8.15
CA GLU A 68 -12.85 15.06 9.29
C GLU A 68 -13.04 13.54 9.19
N SER A 69 -12.71 12.82 10.27
CA SER A 69 -12.78 11.36 10.33
C SER A 69 -14.21 10.85 10.50
N ARG A 70 -14.43 9.56 10.18
CA ARG A 70 -15.64 8.83 10.61
C ARG A 70 -15.35 8.00 11.85
N ALA A 71 -16.18 8.16 12.88
CA ALA A 71 -16.10 7.32 14.08
C ALA A 71 -16.14 5.83 13.73
N PRO A 72 -15.29 4.98 14.34
CA PRO A 72 -14.46 5.24 15.52
C PRO A 72 -13.05 5.75 15.25
N HIS A 73 -12.77 6.24 14.04
CA HIS A 73 -11.61 7.08 13.81
C HIS A 73 -11.92 8.51 14.26
N PHE A 74 -11.03 9.11 15.05
CA PHE A 74 -11.27 10.42 15.69
C PHE A 74 -10.15 11.43 15.42
N ILE A 75 -9.28 11.16 14.43
CA ILE A 75 -8.23 12.07 14.00
C ILE A 75 -8.86 13.08 13.03
N ASN A 76 -9.38 14.19 13.55
CA ASN A 76 -9.92 15.27 12.72
C ASN A 76 -8.81 16.27 12.44
N ASP A 77 -8.25 16.21 11.25
CA ASP A 77 -7.03 16.92 10.86
C ASP A 77 -7.20 17.72 9.56
N ASP A 78 -8.45 18.06 9.20
CA ASP A 78 -8.78 18.84 8.01
C ASP A 78 -8.17 20.25 8.02
N ASP A 79 -7.85 20.77 9.20
CA ASP A 79 -7.13 22.03 9.40
C ASP A 79 -5.73 22.03 8.76
N LEU A 80 -5.07 20.86 8.68
CA LEU A 80 -3.77 20.67 8.02
C LEU A 80 -3.82 20.93 6.51
N GLN A 81 -5.01 21.01 5.91
CA GLN A 81 -5.12 21.49 4.53
C GLN A 81 -4.79 22.98 4.40
N THR A 82 -4.94 23.78 5.45
CA THR A 82 -4.86 25.25 5.39
C THR A 82 -3.52 25.84 5.83
N ALA A 83 -2.71 25.06 6.55
CA ALA A 83 -1.41 25.50 7.05
C ALA A 83 -0.42 24.32 7.18
N TYR A 84 0.87 24.60 6.98
CA TYR A 84 1.96 23.66 7.26
C TYR A 84 2.28 23.62 8.75
N SER A 85 1.43 22.94 9.53
CA SER A 85 1.61 22.76 10.99
C SER A 85 2.52 21.56 11.31
N LEU A 86 3.75 21.61 10.80
CA LEU A 86 4.77 20.59 11.04
C LEU A 86 5.53 20.87 12.36
N PRO A 87 5.96 19.83 13.10
CA PRO A 87 6.83 20.03 14.26
C PRO A 87 8.17 20.62 13.83
N GLY A 88 8.82 21.43 14.68
CA GLY A 88 10.09 22.11 14.36
C GLY A 88 11.15 21.25 13.63
N PRO A 89 11.46 20.02 14.08
CA PRO A 89 12.40 19.13 13.39
C PRO A 89 12.00 18.74 11.96
N ALA A 90 10.71 18.81 11.61
CA ALA A 90 10.15 18.50 10.29
C ALA A 90 10.05 19.72 9.38
N LEU A 91 10.31 20.95 9.84
CA LEU A 91 10.24 22.14 8.98
C LEU A 91 11.24 22.09 7.82
N LYS A 92 12.31 21.32 7.97
CA LYS A 92 13.25 21.00 6.88
C LYS A 92 12.89 19.66 6.26
N ASN A 93 12.65 19.66 4.95
CA ASN A 93 12.31 18.46 4.20
C ASN A 93 13.49 17.46 4.19
N PRO A 94 13.34 16.26 4.79
CA PRO A 94 14.40 15.26 4.83
C PRO A 94 14.48 14.41 3.53
N TRP A 95 13.48 14.50 2.65
CA TRP A 95 13.29 13.62 1.49
C TRP A 95 14.15 14.02 0.30
N THR A 96 15.46 13.83 0.43
CA THR A 96 16.43 14.30 -0.56
C THR A 96 16.34 13.61 -1.93
N ASN A 97 15.73 12.43 -2.04
CA ASN A 97 15.55 11.75 -3.31
C ASN A 97 14.63 12.49 -4.29
N LEU A 98 13.77 13.40 -3.79
CA LEU A 98 12.94 14.27 -4.62
C LEU A 98 13.76 15.29 -5.42
N PHE A 99 15.01 15.54 -5.03
CA PHE A 99 15.88 16.57 -5.62
C PHE A 99 17.02 16.00 -6.47
N VAL A 100 16.97 14.71 -6.80
CA VAL A 100 17.98 14.03 -7.62
C VAL A 100 17.49 13.99 -9.07
N ASP A 101 18.32 14.42 -10.01
CA ASP A 101 18.08 14.24 -11.45
C ASP A 101 18.61 12.88 -11.89
N ARG A 102 17.71 11.97 -12.28
CA ARG A 102 18.05 10.60 -12.70
C ARG A 102 18.05 10.42 -14.21
N ARG A 103 17.81 11.47 -15.01
CA ARG A 103 17.70 11.34 -16.48
C ARG A 103 18.91 10.67 -17.12
N ALA A 104 20.11 11.05 -16.68
CA ALA A 104 21.35 10.48 -17.21
C ALA A 104 21.51 8.99 -16.87
N GLU A 105 21.11 8.57 -15.67
CA GLU A 105 21.19 7.16 -15.26
C GLU A 105 20.09 6.32 -15.92
N VAL A 106 18.87 6.84 -15.98
CA VAL A 106 17.74 6.22 -16.69
C VAL A 106 18.08 5.99 -18.16
N ALA A 107 18.75 6.95 -18.83
CA ALA A 107 19.14 6.81 -20.23
C ALA A 107 20.23 5.75 -20.48
N LYS A 108 20.99 5.34 -19.46
CA LYS A 108 22.00 4.27 -19.58
C LYS A 108 21.39 2.87 -19.57
N VAL A 109 20.20 2.71 -19.00
CA VAL A 109 19.51 1.42 -18.90
C VAL A 109 18.62 1.24 -20.13
N SER A 110 18.84 0.16 -20.88
CA SER A 110 18.01 -0.16 -22.04
C SER A 110 16.61 -0.64 -21.62
N ASP A 111 15.64 -0.54 -22.52
CA ASP A 111 14.27 -1.05 -22.28
C ASP A 111 14.27 -2.58 -22.09
N ASP A 112 15.04 -3.31 -22.89
CA ASP A 112 15.20 -4.76 -22.76
C ASP A 112 15.79 -5.16 -21.40
N GLU A 113 16.78 -4.40 -20.91
CA GLU A 113 17.41 -4.67 -19.61
C GLU A 113 16.41 -4.46 -18.46
N ILE A 114 15.66 -3.36 -18.45
CA ILE A 114 14.69 -3.12 -17.37
C ILE A 114 13.52 -4.11 -17.45
N LEU A 115 13.05 -4.46 -18.65
CA LEU A 115 12.00 -5.47 -18.83
C LEU A 115 12.45 -6.84 -18.31
N ALA A 116 13.69 -7.25 -18.61
CA ALA A 116 14.25 -8.49 -18.08
C ALA A 116 14.35 -8.47 -16.55
N TYR A 117 14.76 -7.33 -15.98
CA TYR A 117 14.84 -7.14 -14.54
C TYR A 117 13.46 -7.30 -13.86
N ILE A 118 12.43 -6.58 -14.32
CA ILE A 118 11.11 -6.57 -13.67
C ILE A 118 10.32 -7.87 -13.90
N ARG A 119 10.58 -8.59 -15.00
CA ARG A 119 9.95 -9.89 -15.30
C ARG A 119 10.58 -11.06 -14.54
N THR A 120 11.74 -10.85 -13.92
CA THR A 120 12.36 -11.84 -13.04
C THR A 120 11.88 -11.61 -11.60
N GLY A 121 10.96 -12.47 -11.13
CA GLY A 121 10.43 -12.41 -9.77
C GLY A 121 11.51 -12.59 -8.69
N ASN A 122 11.30 -11.96 -7.53
CA ASN A 122 12.20 -12.01 -6.37
C ASN A 122 11.52 -12.51 -5.09
N TYR A 123 10.31 -13.09 -5.22
CA TYR A 123 9.51 -13.59 -4.10
C TYR A 123 9.34 -15.12 -4.16
N LEU A 124 8.85 -15.63 -5.30
CA LEU A 124 8.79 -17.06 -5.59
C LEU A 124 9.85 -17.42 -6.64
N ASP A 125 10.52 -18.55 -6.46
CA ASP A 125 11.38 -19.13 -7.50
C ASP A 125 10.57 -19.90 -8.55
N GLU A 126 11.26 -20.49 -9.53
CA GLU A 126 10.64 -21.27 -10.62
C GLU A 126 9.88 -22.52 -10.13
N ASN A 127 10.16 -23.00 -8.91
CA ASN A 127 9.49 -24.15 -8.29
C ASN A 127 8.37 -23.71 -7.33
N GLY A 128 8.11 -22.42 -7.19
CA GLY A 128 7.15 -21.87 -6.23
C GLY A 128 7.66 -21.81 -4.80
N GLN A 129 8.97 -21.98 -4.55
CA GLN A 129 9.56 -21.77 -3.24
C GLN A 129 9.60 -20.27 -2.92
N ASN A 130 9.11 -19.92 -1.74
CA ASN A 130 9.22 -18.56 -1.22
C ASN A 130 10.67 -18.28 -0.77
N LEU A 131 11.36 -17.45 -1.55
CA LEU A 131 12.76 -17.10 -1.39
C LEU A 131 13.01 -16.37 -0.06
N LEU A 132 12.10 -15.45 0.30
CA LEU A 132 12.21 -14.67 1.53
C LEU A 132 11.98 -15.54 2.75
N ALA A 133 10.93 -16.38 2.77
CA ALA A 133 10.67 -17.31 3.86
C ALA A 133 11.83 -18.30 4.07
N ALA A 134 12.47 -18.76 2.99
CA ALA A 134 13.67 -19.60 3.08
C ALA A 134 14.85 -18.87 3.74
N LYS A 135 15.09 -17.60 3.38
CA LYS A 135 16.11 -16.76 4.04
C LYS A 135 15.78 -16.50 5.52
N LEU A 136 14.51 -16.32 5.88
CA LEU A 136 14.11 -16.11 7.28
C LEU A 136 14.25 -17.39 8.13
N ALA A 137 14.11 -18.57 7.53
CA ALA A 137 14.35 -19.84 8.19
C ALA A 137 15.85 -20.11 8.45
N ASP A 138 16.73 -19.64 7.55
CA ASP A 138 18.19 -19.62 7.71
C ASP A 138 18.67 -18.18 8.00
N LEU A 139 18.21 -17.65 9.14
CA LEU A 139 18.26 -16.22 9.44
C LEU A 139 19.69 -15.64 9.38
N PRO A 140 19.95 -14.65 8.50
CA PRO A 140 21.23 -13.96 8.49
C PRO A 140 21.48 -13.22 9.82
N PRO A 141 22.68 -13.31 10.41
CA PRO A 141 22.99 -12.68 11.69
C PRO A 141 22.76 -11.16 11.72
N GLU A 142 22.83 -10.48 10.58
CA GLU A 142 22.55 -9.06 10.42
C GLU A 142 21.07 -8.70 10.48
N TRP A 143 20.16 -9.67 10.28
CA TRP A 143 18.71 -9.50 10.39
C TRP A 143 18.17 -9.88 11.77
N ASP A 144 18.94 -10.66 12.53
CA ASP A 144 18.65 -11.07 13.90
C ASP A 144 18.91 -9.92 14.89
N VAL A 145 17.88 -9.15 15.20
CA VAL A 145 17.99 -7.93 16.02
C VAL A 145 18.30 -8.29 17.47
N ASN A 146 17.72 -9.39 17.98
CA ASN A 146 17.86 -9.79 19.37
C ASN A 146 18.95 -10.85 19.63
N GLY A 147 19.53 -11.43 18.57
CA GLY A 147 20.63 -12.38 18.65
C GLY A 147 20.21 -13.80 19.02
N ASN A 148 18.93 -14.16 18.85
CA ASN A 148 18.40 -15.46 19.27
C ASN A 148 18.47 -16.56 18.19
N GLY A 149 18.88 -16.21 16.97
CA GLY A 149 19.01 -17.11 15.82
C GLY A 149 17.69 -17.54 15.17
N ARG A 150 16.58 -16.82 15.39
CA ARG A 150 15.26 -17.12 14.82
C ARG A 150 14.55 -15.82 14.47
N TRP A 151 13.75 -15.86 13.40
CA TRP A 151 12.92 -14.72 13.03
C TRP A 151 11.66 -14.66 13.89
N ASP A 152 11.52 -13.60 14.70
CA ASP A 152 10.35 -13.41 15.57
C ASP A 152 9.19 -12.64 14.91
N GLY A 153 9.37 -12.21 13.65
CA GLY A 153 8.39 -11.46 12.86
C GLY A 153 7.44 -12.29 12.02
N PHE A 154 6.74 -11.60 11.11
CA PHE A 154 5.93 -12.24 10.08
C PHE A 154 6.83 -12.95 9.06
N THR A 155 6.52 -14.21 8.79
CA THR A 155 7.12 -14.96 7.68
C THR A 155 6.10 -15.01 6.54
N PRO A 156 6.38 -14.38 5.38
CA PRO A 156 5.43 -14.38 4.26
C PRO A 156 5.10 -15.80 3.80
N ASP A 157 3.82 -16.07 3.56
CA ASP A 157 3.29 -17.40 3.23
C ASP A 157 2.22 -17.39 2.14
N VAL A 158 2.00 -16.26 1.46
CA VAL A 158 1.11 -16.17 0.31
C VAL A 158 1.73 -16.87 -0.90
N THR A 159 0.93 -17.62 -1.65
CA THR A 159 1.43 -18.36 -2.82
C THR A 159 1.16 -17.66 -4.15
N TYR A 160 0.35 -16.60 -4.13
CA TYR A 160 -0.15 -15.89 -5.32
C TYR A 160 -0.89 -16.81 -6.31
N ASN A 161 -1.39 -17.95 -5.83
CA ASN A 161 -2.18 -18.90 -6.59
C ASN A 161 -3.65 -18.72 -6.23
N PHE A 162 -4.31 -17.74 -6.86
CA PHE A 162 -5.68 -17.39 -6.53
C PHE A 162 -6.70 -18.20 -7.31
N ASP A 163 -7.71 -18.71 -6.61
CA ASP A 163 -8.91 -19.26 -7.24
C ASP A 163 -9.84 -18.16 -7.77
N ALA A 164 -10.95 -18.56 -8.39
CA ALA A 164 -11.89 -17.62 -9.01
C ALA A 164 -12.51 -16.60 -8.04
N ASP A 165 -12.58 -16.90 -6.74
CA ASP A 165 -13.16 -15.99 -5.74
C ASP A 165 -12.07 -15.27 -4.92
N GLY A 166 -10.83 -15.28 -5.44
CA GLY A 166 -9.70 -14.54 -4.90
C GLY A 166 -9.02 -15.20 -3.70
N PHE A 167 -9.35 -16.46 -3.35
CA PHE A 167 -8.65 -17.17 -2.28
C PHE A 167 -7.30 -17.68 -2.75
N ASP A 168 -6.26 -17.43 -1.97
CA ASP A 168 -4.94 -17.99 -2.20
C ASP A 168 -4.92 -19.48 -1.80
N ILE A 169 -4.46 -20.32 -2.70
CA ILE A 169 -4.50 -21.78 -2.60
C ILE A 169 -3.08 -22.34 -2.49
N GLY A 170 -2.81 -22.97 -1.36
CA GLY A 170 -1.53 -23.63 -1.08
C GLY A 170 -1.25 -24.81 -1.99
N ALA A 171 0.00 -25.28 -1.95
CA ALA A 171 0.44 -26.44 -2.74
C ALA A 171 -0.29 -27.75 -2.39
N ASP A 172 -0.92 -27.82 -1.22
CA ASP A 172 -1.78 -28.92 -0.78
C ASP A 172 -3.22 -28.83 -1.29
N GLY A 173 -3.54 -27.77 -2.05
CA GLY A 173 -4.88 -27.49 -2.58
C GLY A 173 -5.84 -26.87 -1.56
N ARG A 174 -5.39 -26.51 -0.36
CA ARG A 174 -6.20 -25.85 0.67
C ARG A 174 -6.05 -24.34 0.62
N MET A 175 -7.03 -23.62 1.16
CA MET A 175 -6.93 -22.16 1.33
C MET A 175 -5.83 -21.84 2.34
N THR A 176 -4.90 -20.94 2.00
CA THR A 176 -3.91 -20.42 2.97
C THR A 176 -4.55 -19.47 3.98
N GLY A 177 -5.76 -19.00 3.64
CA GLY A 177 -6.50 -18.01 4.40
C GLY A 177 -6.36 -16.60 3.84
N TRP A 178 -5.38 -16.33 2.99
CA TRP A 178 -5.33 -15.06 2.28
C TRP A 178 -6.43 -14.99 1.24
N ARG A 179 -7.09 -13.83 1.14
CA ARG A 179 -8.02 -13.52 0.07
C ARG A 179 -7.71 -12.14 -0.50
N ALA A 180 -7.53 -12.08 -1.81
CA ALA A 180 -7.30 -10.84 -2.54
C ALA A 180 -8.62 -10.11 -2.80
N PHE A 181 -8.56 -8.79 -2.79
CA PHE A 181 -9.67 -7.95 -3.24
C PHE A 181 -9.16 -6.79 -4.08
N ALA A 182 -9.97 -6.36 -5.05
CA ALA A 182 -9.69 -5.19 -5.85
C ALA A 182 -10.24 -3.93 -5.18
N TYR A 183 -9.58 -2.81 -5.43
CA TYR A 183 -9.88 -1.52 -4.82
C TYR A 183 -9.65 -0.39 -5.81
N TYR A 184 -10.14 0.80 -5.46
CA TYR A 184 -9.79 2.04 -6.13
C TYR A 184 -8.50 2.58 -5.54
N PRO A 185 -7.39 2.70 -6.31
CA PRO A 185 -6.15 3.26 -5.79
C PRO A 185 -6.34 4.67 -5.23
N LEU A 186 -5.68 4.96 -4.10
CA LEU A 186 -5.70 6.27 -3.45
C LEU A 186 -5.15 7.34 -4.39
N ASN A 187 -5.78 8.52 -4.40
CA ASN A 187 -5.42 9.61 -5.31
C ASN A 187 -3.95 10.02 -5.18
N GLY A 188 -3.27 10.21 -6.31
CA GLY A 188 -1.86 10.61 -6.35
C GLY A 188 -0.90 9.46 -6.00
N ALA A 189 -0.70 9.17 -4.72
CA ALA A 189 0.39 8.30 -4.25
C ALA A 189 0.44 6.89 -4.87
N PHE A 190 -0.69 6.16 -4.95
CA PHE A 190 -0.71 4.73 -5.34
C PHE A 190 -1.19 4.50 -6.77
N TRP A 191 -0.94 5.46 -7.67
CA TRP A 191 -1.29 5.29 -9.09
C TRP A 191 -0.13 4.66 -9.86
N PRO A 192 -0.40 3.68 -10.75
CA PRO A 192 0.64 3.11 -11.61
C PRO A 192 1.35 4.18 -12.43
N THR A 193 0.64 5.21 -12.89
CA THR A 193 1.23 6.35 -13.62
C THR A 193 2.20 7.18 -12.78
N ASN A 194 2.28 6.96 -11.46
CA ASN A 194 3.24 7.58 -10.54
C ASN A 194 4.30 6.59 -10.03
N GLY A 195 4.36 5.38 -10.59
CA GLY A 195 5.40 4.40 -10.27
C GLY A 195 5.00 3.39 -9.19
N ALA A 196 3.74 3.41 -8.75
CA ALA A 196 3.21 2.51 -7.73
C ALA A 196 2.08 1.64 -8.31
N THR A 197 2.38 0.38 -8.61
CA THR A 197 1.35 -0.64 -8.87
C THR A 197 1.32 -1.56 -7.68
N ASP A 198 0.14 -1.77 -7.08
CA ASP A 198 0.03 -2.52 -5.84
C ASP A 198 -1.13 -3.51 -5.81
N ASP A 199 -1.09 -4.41 -4.83
CA ASP A 199 -2.13 -5.38 -4.50
C ASP A 199 -2.38 -5.44 -3.00
N VAL A 200 -3.53 -5.99 -2.60
CA VAL A 200 -3.85 -6.19 -1.19
C VAL A 200 -4.58 -7.51 -0.98
N MET A 201 -4.22 -8.17 0.11
CA MET A 201 -4.84 -9.39 0.60
C MET A 201 -5.20 -9.22 2.07
N ILE A 202 -6.31 -9.81 2.47
CA ILE A 202 -6.75 -9.89 3.87
C ILE A 202 -6.72 -11.35 4.34
N ARG A 203 -6.34 -11.55 5.60
CA ARG A 203 -6.52 -12.82 6.30
C ARG A 203 -7.15 -12.58 7.67
N LEU A 204 -8.27 -13.26 7.94
CA LEU A 204 -8.84 -13.31 9.28
C LEU A 204 -8.26 -14.50 10.07
N PRO A 205 -8.20 -14.43 11.41
CA PRO A 205 -7.79 -15.56 12.24
C PRO A 205 -8.62 -16.81 11.99
N ALA A 206 -8.05 -17.98 12.31
CA ALA A 206 -8.67 -19.29 12.11
C ALA A 206 -10.13 -19.38 12.58
N ALA A 207 -10.45 -18.83 13.76
CA ALA A 207 -11.80 -18.85 14.31
C ALA A 207 -12.88 -18.18 13.44
N TYR A 208 -12.51 -17.25 12.57
CA TYR A 208 -13.43 -16.60 11.61
C TYR A 208 -13.63 -17.41 10.33
N ARG A 209 -12.93 -18.54 10.20
CA ARG A 209 -12.91 -19.40 9.02
C ARG A 209 -13.37 -20.82 9.33
N GLU A 210 -13.74 -21.08 10.58
CA GLU A 210 -14.07 -22.41 11.10
C GLU A 210 -15.54 -22.47 11.53
N THR A 211 -16.19 -23.60 11.27
CA THR A 211 -17.48 -23.94 11.88
C THR A 211 -17.36 -24.04 13.39
N ALA A 212 -18.49 -24.09 14.10
CA ALA A 212 -18.52 -24.11 15.57
C ALA A 212 -17.75 -25.29 16.21
N ASP A 213 -17.51 -26.37 15.45
CA ASP A 213 -16.72 -27.54 15.88
C ASP A 213 -15.22 -27.43 15.57
N GLY A 214 -14.75 -26.32 14.97
CA GLY A 214 -13.36 -26.08 14.60
C GLY A 214 -12.96 -26.59 13.21
N THR A 215 -13.90 -27.00 12.36
CA THR A 215 -13.60 -27.43 10.99
C THR A 215 -13.51 -26.22 10.04
N GLU A 216 -12.45 -26.13 9.23
CA GLU A 216 -12.36 -25.06 8.20
C GLU A 216 -13.54 -25.10 7.23
N SER A 217 -14.12 -23.93 6.96
CA SER A 217 -15.29 -23.77 6.10
C SER A 217 -15.21 -22.48 5.28
N ARG A 218 -15.21 -22.66 3.96
CA ARG A 218 -15.24 -21.55 3.00
C ARG A 218 -16.48 -20.68 3.19
N LEU A 219 -17.65 -21.29 3.38
CA LEU A 219 -18.89 -20.56 3.60
C LEU A 219 -18.78 -19.64 4.83
N VAL A 220 -18.32 -20.17 5.96
CA VAL A 220 -18.11 -19.38 7.19
C VAL A 220 -17.15 -18.23 6.92
N TYR A 221 -16.06 -18.49 6.21
CA TYR A 221 -15.07 -17.46 5.94
C TYR A 221 -15.60 -16.36 5.01
N GLU A 222 -16.26 -16.72 3.92
CA GLU A 222 -16.89 -15.77 3.00
C GLU A 222 -17.93 -14.91 3.71
N THR A 223 -18.78 -15.51 4.55
CA THR A 223 -19.78 -14.78 5.33
C THR A 223 -19.12 -13.84 6.35
N ASN A 224 -18.13 -14.29 7.11
CA ASN A 224 -17.43 -13.41 8.06
C ASN A 224 -16.69 -12.27 7.36
N LEU A 225 -16.08 -12.49 6.19
CA LEU A 225 -15.51 -11.41 5.38
C LEU A 225 -16.57 -10.39 4.92
N ALA A 226 -17.76 -10.86 4.52
CA ALA A 226 -18.87 -9.97 4.17
C ALA A 226 -19.40 -9.17 5.37
N ILE A 227 -19.44 -9.77 6.57
CA ILE A 227 -19.75 -9.07 7.82
C ILE A 227 -18.70 -7.99 8.12
N VAL A 228 -17.41 -8.30 7.97
CA VAL A 228 -16.34 -7.30 8.12
C VAL A 228 -16.51 -6.17 7.10
N GLU A 229 -16.79 -6.48 5.83
CA GLU A 229 -17.05 -5.46 4.82
C GLU A 229 -18.25 -4.57 5.19
N ALA A 230 -19.34 -5.16 5.66
CA ALA A 230 -20.53 -4.42 6.07
C ALA A 230 -20.24 -3.48 7.25
N LEU A 231 -19.45 -3.94 8.23
CA LEU A 231 -19.05 -3.14 9.39
C LEU A 231 -18.12 -1.99 9.03
N ILE A 232 -17.12 -2.22 8.17
CA ILE A 232 -16.16 -1.18 7.77
C ILE A 232 -16.82 -0.15 6.87
N ARG A 233 -17.56 -0.61 5.85
CA ARG A 233 -18.25 0.27 4.90
C ARG A 233 -19.48 0.95 5.52
N ARG A 234 -20.01 0.39 6.61
CA ARG A 234 -21.24 0.83 7.29
C ARG A 234 -22.43 0.80 6.33
N ALA A 235 -22.52 -0.28 5.55
CA ALA A 235 -23.50 -0.45 4.50
C ALA A 235 -23.78 -1.95 4.25
N PRO A 236 -24.98 -2.31 3.77
CA PRO A 236 -25.27 -3.69 3.39
C PRO A 236 -24.31 -4.21 2.30
N VAL A 237 -23.95 -5.49 2.38
CA VAL A 237 -23.03 -6.13 1.44
C VAL A 237 -23.74 -7.29 0.75
N PRO A 238 -23.91 -7.25 -0.59
CA PRO A 238 -24.43 -8.38 -1.35
C PRO A 238 -23.56 -9.63 -1.17
N ILE A 239 -24.20 -10.79 -1.01
CA ILE A 239 -23.54 -12.09 -0.91
C ILE A 239 -24.16 -13.09 -1.89
N ALA A 240 -23.44 -14.19 -2.16
CA ALA A 240 -24.06 -15.33 -2.81
C ALA A 240 -25.23 -15.86 -1.94
N PRO A 241 -26.29 -16.42 -2.55
CA PRO A 241 -27.43 -16.90 -1.77
C PRO A 241 -27.02 -17.89 -0.67
N THR A 242 -27.23 -17.51 0.59
CA THR A 242 -26.67 -18.20 1.76
C THR A 242 -27.80 -18.67 2.69
N ASP A 243 -27.76 -19.93 3.11
CA ASP A 243 -28.74 -20.50 4.06
C ASP A 243 -28.37 -20.15 5.49
N GLU A 244 -29.14 -19.23 6.07
CA GLU A 244 -28.99 -18.76 7.45
C GLU A 244 -29.32 -19.84 8.48
N THR A 245 -30.16 -20.81 8.13
CA THR A 245 -30.48 -21.94 9.03
C THR A 245 -29.23 -22.76 9.31
N ALA A 246 -28.36 -22.92 8.31
CA ALA A 246 -27.08 -23.63 8.45
C ALA A 246 -26.06 -22.86 9.30
N LEU A 247 -26.17 -21.52 9.34
CA LEU A 247 -25.25 -20.64 10.07
C LEU A 247 -25.78 -20.23 11.45
N GLY A 248 -27.08 -20.37 11.70
CA GLY A 248 -27.75 -19.97 12.94
C GLY A 248 -27.76 -18.46 13.19
N VAL A 249 -27.63 -17.65 12.14
CA VAL A 249 -27.59 -16.19 12.19
C VAL A 249 -28.47 -15.64 11.08
N ASP A 250 -29.37 -14.74 11.45
CA ASP A 250 -30.16 -13.90 10.54
C ASP A 250 -29.21 -12.82 10.00
N LEU A 251 -28.69 -13.02 8.79
CA LEU A 251 -27.69 -12.19 8.12
C LEU A 251 -28.33 -10.93 7.52
N ASP A 252 -29.57 -11.05 7.01
CA ASP A 252 -30.27 -9.93 6.37
C ASP A 252 -31.21 -9.15 7.32
N HIS A 253 -31.35 -9.64 8.55
CA HIS A 253 -32.11 -9.06 9.65
C HIS A 253 -33.62 -8.93 9.34
N ASP A 254 -34.19 -9.86 8.57
CA ASP A 254 -35.63 -9.91 8.26
C ASP A 254 -36.50 -10.57 9.36
N GLY A 255 -35.85 -11.13 10.39
CA GLY A 255 -36.47 -11.80 11.52
C GLY A 255 -36.73 -13.29 11.30
N ARG A 256 -36.21 -13.89 10.23
CA ARG A 256 -36.36 -15.32 9.91
C ARG A 256 -35.02 -15.88 9.46
N LEU A 257 -34.76 -17.14 9.82
CA LEU A 257 -33.64 -17.88 9.23
C LEU A 257 -34.11 -18.46 7.90
N ALA A 258 -33.64 -17.89 6.80
CA ALA A 258 -33.96 -18.30 5.45
C ALA A 258 -32.75 -18.14 4.51
N GLN A 259 -33.00 -17.85 3.25
CA GLN A 259 -31.95 -17.61 2.26
C GLN A 259 -31.67 -16.11 2.18
N ALA A 260 -30.49 -15.69 2.65
CA ALA A 260 -30.03 -14.31 2.56
C ALA A 260 -29.33 -14.03 1.23
N LEU A 261 -29.51 -12.81 0.72
CA LEU A 261 -28.84 -12.29 -0.48
C LEU A 261 -27.86 -11.15 -0.17
N PHE A 262 -27.83 -10.69 1.08
CA PHE A 262 -26.92 -9.67 1.56
C PHE A 262 -26.67 -9.87 3.07
N VAL A 263 -25.56 -9.36 3.57
CA VAL A 263 -25.38 -9.08 4.99
C VAL A 263 -25.90 -7.67 5.25
N ALA A 264 -26.89 -7.53 6.12
CA ALA A 264 -27.40 -6.24 6.54
C ALA A 264 -26.34 -5.47 7.34
N PHE A 265 -26.39 -4.14 7.28
CA PHE A 265 -25.70 -3.31 8.27
C PHE A 265 -26.72 -2.78 9.27
N ASP A 266 -26.85 -3.47 10.40
CA ASP A 266 -27.76 -3.13 11.48
C ASP A 266 -26.97 -3.05 12.81
N TRP A 267 -26.33 -1.90 13.02
CA TRP A 267 -25.43 -1.67 14.14
C TRP A 267 -25.80 -0.39 14.90
N ALA A 268 -26.57 -0.56 15.97
CA ALA A 268 -26.85 0.47 16.97
C ALA A 268 -26.86 -0.17 18.36
N PRO A 269 -25.69 -0.53 18.93
CA PRO A 269 -25.61 -1.32 20.16
C PRO A 269 -26.27 -0.62 21.37
N LYS A 270 -26.35 0.71 21.37
CA LYS A 270 -27.06 1.49 22.41
C LYS A 270 -28.59 1.33 22.34
N GLU A 271 -29.10 0.92 21.19
CA GLU A 271 -30.51 0.66 20.92
C GLU A 271 -30.82 -0.86 20.89
N GLY A 272 -29.82 -1.70 21.20
CA GLY A 272 -29.94 -3.15 21.22
C GLY A 272 -29.74 -3.82 19.85
N GLN A 273 -29.52 -3.06 18.79
CA GLN A 273 -29.22 -3.58 17.45
C GLN A 273 -27.74 -3.97 17.37
N ASN A 274 -27.47 -5.27 17.22
CA ASN A 274 -26.13 -5.83 17.12
C ASN A 274 -26.06 -6.77 15.94
N MET A 275 -24.87 -6.88 15.35
CA MET A 275 -24.55 -7.89 14.35
C MET A 275 -23.80 -9.05 15.01
N SER A 276 -23.74 -10.19 14.34
CA SER A 276 -23.06 -11.39 14.84
C SER A 276 -22.11 -11.98 13.79
N TRP A 277 -20.98 -12.52 14.24
CA TRP A 277 -20.18 -13.44 13.45
C TRP A 277 -20.93 -14.77 13.24
N VAL A 278 -20.44 -15.59 12.31
CA VAL A 278 -20.87 -16.98 12.12
C VAL A 278 -19.75 -17.97 12.47
N GLY A 279 -20.12 -19.23 12.71
CA GLY A 279 -19.15 -20.30 13.03
C GLY A 279 -18.52 -20.17 14.42
N LEU A 280 -17.26 -20.56 14.58
CA LEU A 280 -16.56 -20.50 15.87
C LEU A 280 -16.45 -19.06 16.40
N ALA A 281 -16.24 -18.07 15.53
CA ALA A 281 -16.19 -16.66 15.91
C ALA A 281 -17.47 -16.18 16.59
N GLN A 282 -18.65 -16.73 16.27
CA GLN A 282 -19.91 -16.43 16.94
C GLN A 282 -19.84 -16.82 18.44
N SER A 283 -19.35 -18.02 18.72
CA SER A 283 -19.19 -18.52 20.09
C SER A 283 -18.17 -17.68 20.87
N LEU A 284 -17.07 -17.29 20.22
CA LEU A 284 -16.06 -16.41 20.81
C LEU A 284 -16.58 -14.98 21.04
N GLN A 285 -17.48 -14.49 20.19
CA GLN A 285 -18.15 -13.21 20.38
C GLN A 285 -19.00 -13.23 21.64
N ALA A 286 -19.80 -14.29 21.84
CA ALA A 286 -20.60 -14.47 23.04
C ALA A 286 -19.74 -14.58 24.32
N ALA A 287 -18.53 -15.12 24.19
CA ALA A 287 -17.54 -15.18 25.28
C ALA A 287 -16.69 -13.90 25.44
N GLY A 288 -16.90 -12.87 24.61
CA GLY A 288 -16.18 -11.59 24.67
C GLY A 288 -14.76 -11.61 24.09
N SER A 289 -14.34 -12.70 23.43
CA SER A 289 -12.98 -12.87 22.88
C SER A 289 -12.87 -12.53 21.39
N ALA A 290 -13.99 -12.41 20.68
CA ALA A 290 -14.07 -11.95 19.29
C ALA A 290 -14.99 -10.72 19.19
N PRO A 291 -14.59 -9.56 19.74
CA PRO A 291 -15.41 -8.36 19.72
C PRO A 291 -15.71 -7.92 18.28
N LEU A 292 -16.86 -7.28 18.13
CA LEU A 292 -17.40 -6.80 16.86
C LEU A 292 -17.80 -5.33 17.03
N ALA A 293 -17.44 -4.48 16.08
CA ALA A 293 -17.91 -3.10 16.05
C ALA A 293 -17.82 -2.50 14.64
N ALA A 294 -18.73 -1.57 14.31
CA ALA A 294 -18.66 -0.83 13.06
C ALA A 294 -17.35 -0.03 12.96
N GLY A 295 -16.79 0.03 11.75
CA GLY A 295 -15.54 0.75 11.49
C GLY A 295 -14.29 0.19 12.18
N LEU A 296 -14.30 -1.02 12.73
CA LEU A 296 -13.12 -1.71 13.28
C LEU A 296 -12.98 -3.11 12.69
N TYR A 297 -11.77 -3.47 12.24
CA TYR A 297 -11.47 -4.84 11.84
C TYR A 297 -11.39 -5.77 13.06
N PRO A 298 -11.72 -7.07 12.90
CA PRO A 298 -11.56 -8.07 13.96
C PRO A 298 -10.14 -8.12 14.52
N LEU A 299 -10.01 -8.43 15.82
CA LEU A 299 -8.70 -8.66 16.44
C LEU A 299 -7.98 -9.80 15.72
N GLY A 300 -6.70 -9.60 15.41
CA GLY A 300 -5.88 -10.57 14.69
C GLY A 300 -6.02 -10.52 13.18
N THR A 301 -6.83 -9.62 12.61
CA THR A 301 -6.86 -9.37 11.16
C THR A 301 -5.47 -9.04 10.65
N GLU A 302 -5.12 -9.62 9.50
CA GLU A 302 -3.86 -9.41 8.81
C GLU A 302 -4.12 -8.82 7.42
N PHE A 303 -3.27 -7.90 7.02
CA PHE A 303 -3.18 -7.38 5.67
C PHE A 303 -1.79 -7.65 5.11
N LEU A 304 -1.74 -8.03 3.84
CA LEU A 304 -0.53 -8.11 3.05
C LEU A 304 -0.71 -7.24 1.80
N HIS A 305 0.23 -6.34 1.56
CA HIS A 305 0.22 -5.36 0.48
C HIS A 305 1.56 -5.40 -0.22
N THR A 306 1.59 -5.53 -1.55
CA THR A 306 2.85 -5.38 -2.29
C THR A 306 2.85 -4.13 -3.14
N VAL A 307 4.05 -3.58 -3.32
CA VAL A 307 4.30 -2.56 -4.34
C VAL A 307 5.19 -3.21 -5.40
N ARG A 308 4.88 -3.03 -6.68
CA ARG A 308 5.52 -3.71 -7.80
C ARG A 308 5.93 -2.75 -8.91
N TYR A 309 6.77 -3.27 -9.79
CA TYR A 309 7.12 -2.63 -11.06
C TYR A 309 5.97 -2.72 -12.07
N ILE A 310 6.11 -1.96 -13.16
CA ILE A 310 5.07 -1.79 -14.18
C ILE A 310 5.50 -2.52 -15.45
N ASP A 311 4.89 -3.67 -15.73
CA ASP A 311 5.17 -4.37 -16.97
C ASP A 311 4.39 -3.74 -18.15
N VAL A 312 4.97 -3.85 -19.34
CA VAL A 312 4.36 -3.48 -20.61
C VAL A 312 4.27 -4.75 -21.45
N GLU A 313 3.05 -5.25 -21.67
CA GLU A 313 2.85 -6.43 -22.49
C GLU A 313 3.32 -6.19 -23.94
N GLU A 314 4.21 -7.05 -24.43
CA GLU A 314 4.89 -6.89 -25.71
C GLU A 314 3.94 -6.83 -26.92
N LYS A 315 2.85 -7.60 -26.89
CA LYS A 315 1.91 -7.71 -28.03
C LYS A 315 0.85 -6.62 -28.03
N SER A 316 0.33 -6.29 -26.87
CA SER A 316 -0.83 -5.41 -26.71
C SER A 316 -0.42 -3.97 -26.37
N GLY A 317 0.79 -3.77 -25.85
CA GLY A 317 1.22 -2.51 -25.24
C GLY A 317 0.45 -2.16 -23.96
N GLN A 318 -0.34 -3.10 -23.43
CA GLN A 318 -1.10 -2.90 -22.21
C GLN A 318 -0.18 -2.93 -20.99
N ILE A 319 -0.56 -2.14 -19.99
CA ILE A 319 0.14 -2.09 -18.72
C ILE A 319 -0.34 -3.26 -17.86
N ALA A 320 0.62 -3.95 -17.26
CA ALA A 320 0.40 -5.08 -16.38
C ALA A 320 1.23 -4.94 -15.10
N MET A 321 0.87 -5.74 -14.11
CA MET A 321 1.62 -5.84 -12.87
C MET A 321 2.84 -6.77 -13.08
N ALA A 322 4.04 -6.29 -12.76
CA ALA A 322 5.25 -7.09 -12.87
C ALA A 322 5.33 -8.18 -11.78
N PRO A 323 5.99 -9.31 -12.03
CA PRO A 323 6.22 -10.34 -11.01
C PRO A 323 7.20 -9.90 -9.92
N ARG A 324 8.17 -9.02 -10.24
CA ARG A 324 9.12 -8.49 -9.26
C ARG A 324 8.46 -7.52 -8.28
N LEU A 325 8.67 -7.76 -6.99
CA LEU A 325 8.22 -6.90 -5.90
C LEU A 325 9.26 -5.81 -5.64
N LYS A 326 8.80 -4.58 -5.46
CA LYS A 326 9.55 -3.46 -4.87
C LYS A 326 9.53 -3.57 -3.35
N GLU A 327 8.33 -3.78 -2.81
CA GLU A 327 8.06 -3.87 -1.38
C GLU A 327 6.99 -4.95 -1.10
N LEU A 328 7.10 -5.59 0.06
CA LEU A 328 6.07 -6.43 0.65
C LEU A 328 5.81 -5.90 2.06
N ARG A 329 4.60 -5.39 2.29
CA ARG A 329 4.19 -4.72 3.52
C ARG A 329 3.12 -5.55 4.21
N TYR A 330 3.34 -5.82 5.47
CA TYR A 330 2.48 -6.62 6.32
C TYR A 330 1.98 -5.79 7.49
N MET A 331 0.73 -6.01 7.85
CA MET A 331 0.12 -5.38 9.01
C MET A 331 -0.77 -6.39 9.74
N ARG A 332 -0.71 -6.41 11.07
CA ARG A 332 -1.59 -7.25 11.91
C ARG A 332 -2.21 -6.47 13.06
N LYS A 333 -3.51 -6.68 13.30
CA LYS A 333 -4.21 -6.12 14.44
C LYS A 333 -3.84 -6.91 15.69
N THR A 334 -3.00 -6.33 16.53
CA THR A 334 -2.44 -6.98 17.73
C THR A 334 -3.19 -6.61 19.00
N ARG A 335 -4.01 -5.54 18.98
CA ARG A 335 -4.78 -5.10 20.13
C ARG A 335 -6.14 -4.56 19.68
N TRP A 336 -7.18 -4.95 20.42
CA TRP A 336 -8.50 -4.37 20.28
C TRP A 336 -8.55 -3.04 21.04
N GLN A 337 -9.12 -2.02 20.41
CA GLN A 337 -9.35 -0.72 21.00
C GLN A 337 -10.80 -0.31 20.74
N THR A 338 -11.51 0.01 21.82
CA THR A 338 -12.90 0.44 21.75
C THR A 338 -13.00 1.86 21.18
N TYR A 339 -14.23 2.29 20.88
CA TYR A 339 -14.53 3.68 20.51
C TYR A 339 -13.98 4.67 21.55
N PHE A 340 -14.12 4.33 22.84
CA PHE A 340 -13.60 5.13 23.94
C PHE A 340 -12.07 5.21 23.92
N ASP A 341 -11.38 4.06 23.79
CA ASP A 341 -9.91 4.04 23.72
C ASP A 341 -9.39 4.88 22.54
N ARG A 342 -10.13 4.92 21.43
CA ARG A 342 -9.75 5.66 20.21
C ARG A 342 -9.99 7.15 20.35
N GLN A 343 -11.12 7.53 20.94
CA GLN A 343 -11.40 8.92 21.24
C GLN A 343 -10.39 9.50 22.24
N GLU A 344 -10.12 8.80 23.35
CA GLU A 344 -9.14 9.26 24.34
C GLU A 344 -7.73 9.39 23.74
N GLY A 345 -7.33 8.43 22.89
CA GLY A 345 -6.05 8.49 22.18
C GLY A 345 -5.94 9.71 21.27
N ALA A 346 -6.96 9.97 20.45
CA ALA A 346 -6.98 11.13 19.54
C ALA A 346 -7.01 12.46 20.30
N LEU A 347 -7.77 12.56 21.41
CA LEU A 347 -7.80 13.75 22.26
C LEU A 347 -6.46 14.01 22.95
N ALA A 348 -5.78 12.94 23.39
CA ALA A 348 -4.45 13.05 23.98
C ALA A 348 -3.42 13.55 22.94
N GLU A 349 -3.47 13.04 21.71
CA GLU A 349 -2.60 13.50 20.62
C GLU A 349 -2.88 14.96 20.25
N ALA A 350 -4.15 15.34 20.11
CA ALA A 350 -4.54 16.71 19.81
C ALA A 350 -4.04 17.69 20.90
N LYS A 351 -4.17 17.31 22.18
CA LYS A 351 -3.64 18.09 23.30
C LYS A 351 -2.11 18.19 23.26
N GLU A 352 -1.43 17.08 23.00
CA GLU A 352 0.03 17.03 22.90
C GLU A 352 0.56 17.97 21.81
N ARG A 353 -0.08 17.98 20.63
CA ARG A 353 0.27 18.86 19.50
C ARG A 353 0.12 20.34 19.84
N VAL A 354 -0.91 20.70 20.60
CA VAL A 354 -1.15 22.09 21.04
C VAL A 354 -0.16 22.51 22.13
N ASP A 355 0.05 21.67 23.14
CA ASP A 355 0.91 22.01 24.28
C ASP A 355 2.41 21.95 23.92
N PHE A 356 2.79 21.08 22.97
CA PHE A 356 4.18 20.80 22.59
C PHE A 356 4.35 20.67 21.07
N PRO A 357 4.17 21.76 20.30
CA PRO A 357 4.16 21.71 18.83
C PRO A 357 5.46 21.18 18.20
N ASP A 358 6.60 21.30 18.90
CA ASP A 358 7.88 20.78 18.41
C ASP A 358 8.16 19.31 18.80
N ARG A 359 7.27 18.68 19.58
CA ARG A 359 7.47 17.28 19.98
C ARG A 359 7.10 16.36 18.83
N ILE A 360 8.03 15.47 18.50
CA ILE A 360 7.83 14.42 17.49
C ILE A 360 7.22 13.17 18.11
N SER A 361 6.55 12.38 17.29
CA SER A 361 6.05 11.05 17.66
C SER A 361 7.21 10.09 17.95
N LEU A 362 6.97 9.17 18.90
CA LEU A 362 7.91 8.11 19.25
C LEU A 362 7.37 6.77 18.78
N PHE A 363 8.27 5.92 18.28
CA PHE A 363 7.93 4.62 17.72
C PHE A 363 8.70 3.51 18.43
N PHE A 364 8.10 2.33 18.53
CA PHE A 364 8.66 1.19 19.23
C PHE A 364 8.54 -0.07 18.38
N GLY A 365 9.62 -0.85 18.33
CA GLY A 365 9.71 -2.04 17.50
C GLY A 365 11.11 -2.20 16.90
N SER A 366 11.20 -3.02 15.86
CA SER A 366 12.43 -3.28 15.11
C SER A 366 12.10 -3.71 13.68
N SER A 367 13.12 -3.89 12.85
CA SER A 367 13.00 -4.53 11.53
C SER A 367 12.47 -5.96 11.63
N GLU A 368 12.78 -6.66 12.72
CA GLU A 368 12.44 -8.06 12.96
C GLU A 368 11.03 -8.28 13.51
N GLU A 369 10.60 -7.52 14.52
CA GLU A 369 9.26 -7.70 15.09
C GLU A 369 8.22 -6.77 14.45
N GLY A 370 8.65 -5.85 13.58
CA GLY A 370 7.83 -4.74 13.11
C GLY A 370 7.64 -3.63 14.14
N VAL A 371 6.89 -2.61 13.77
CA VAL A 371 6.68 -1.36 14.52
C VAL A 371 5.18 -1.16 14.79
N THR A 372 4.84 -0.81 16.02
CA THR A 372 3.45 -0.48 16.39
C THR A 372 3.06 0.93 15.94
N ASN A 373 1.83 1.10 15.49
CA ASN A 373 1.25 2.43 15.22
C ASN A 373 0.65 3.09 16.47
N GLY A 374 0.63 2.40 17.62
CA GLY A 374 0.04 2.89 18.88
C GLY A 374 -1.49 2.75 18.98
N THR A 375 -2.16 2.46 17.87
CA THR A 375 -3.61 2.33 17.74
C THR A 375 -4.05 0.88 17.42
N GLY A 376 -3.22 -0.08 17.82
CA GLY A 376 -3.56 -1.51 17.85
C GLY A 376 -3.04 -2.32 16.68
N TRP A 377 -2.38 -1.70 15.72
CA TRP A 377 -1.73 -2.37 14.59
C TRP A 377 -0.22 -2.44 14.75
N ARG A 378 0.36 -3.51 14.22
CA ARG A 378 1.81 -3.69 14.08
C ARG A 378 2.13 -3.91 12.62
N LEU A 379 3.05 -3.12 12.10
CA LEU A 379 3.47 -3.10 10.71
C LEU A 379 4.88 -3.69 10.57
N GLN A 380 5.10 -4.44 9.51
CA GLN A 380 6.43 -4.91 9.13
C GLN A 380 6.53 -4.85 7.61
N GLY A 381 7.72 -4.57 7.09
CA GLY A 381 7.91 -4.55 5.65
C GLY A 381 9.19 -5.25 5.23
N PHE A 382 9.22 -5.62 3.97
CA PHE A 382 10.37 -6.09 3.24
C PHE A 382 10.50 -5.25 1.97
N ILE A 383 11.71 -5.00 1.53
CA ILE A 383 12.04 -4.12 0.40
C ILE A 383 13.25 -4.68 -0.33
N GLU A 384 13.39 -4.36 -1.62
CA GLU A 384 14.53 -4.82 -2.42
C GLU A 384 15.87 -4.34 -1.84
N ASP A 385 16.83 -5.25 -1.75
CA ASP A 385 18.24 -4.96 -1.56
C ASP A 385 18.92 -4.57 -2.89
N ALA A 386 20.21 -4.22 -2.84
CA ALA A 386 20.95 -3.74 -4.01
C ALA A 386 21.14 -4.83 -5.09
N GLN A 387 20.95 -6.10 -4.74
CA GLN A 387 20.98 -7.26 -5.64
C GLN A 387 19.60 -7.53 -6.24
N GLY A 388 18.56 -6.93 -5.70
CA GLY A 388 17.17 -7.11 -6.10
C GLY A 388 16.45 -8.23 -5.35
N ASP A 389 17.06 -8.83 -4.32
CA ASP A 389 16.36 -9.75 -3.44
C ASP A 389 15.57 -8.96 -2.38
N LEU A 390 14.54 -9.56 -1.78
CA LEU A 390 13.87 -8.93 -0.65
C LEU A 390 14.69 -9.07 0.64
N ARG A 391 14.82 -7.97 1.37
CA ARG A 391 15.35 -7.90 2.75
C ARG A 391 14.32 -7.26 3.69
N PRO A 392 14.42 -7.43 5.02
CA PRO A 392 13.64 -6.64 5.96
C PRO A 392 13.82 -5.13 5.72
N GLN A 393 12.75 -4.37 5.88
CA GLN A 393 12.85 -2.91 6.01
C GLN A 393 13.59 -2.57 7.30
N SER A 394 14.43 -1.53 7.26
CA SER A 394 15.00 -0.95 8.47
C SER A 394 13.89 -0.34 9.33
N PHE A 395 14.19 -0.09 10.61
CA PHE A 395 13.23 0.55 11.52
C PHE A 395 12.68 1.88 10.96
N GLU A 396 13.55 2.73 10.41
CA GLU A 396 13.16 3.98 9.76
C GLU A 396 12.32 3.76 8.51
N GLU A 397 12.65 2.74 7.71
CA GLU A 397 11.87 2.37 6.55
C GLU A 397 10.45 1.90 6.94
N THR A 398 10.27 1.18 8.05
CA THR A 398 8.92 0.79 8.50
C THR A 398 8.15 1.97 9.11
N VAL A 399 8.83 2.88 9.83
CA VAL A 399 8.18 4.08 10.41
C VAL A 399 7.57 4.98 9.35
N PHE A 400 8.13 5.01 8.14
CA PHE A 400 7.52 5.70 6.98
C PHE A 400 6.05 5.29 6.75
N CYS A 401 5.74 4.00 6.84
CA CYS A 401 4.38 3.50 6.62
C CYS A 401 3.40 3.98 7.69
N ILE A 402 3.87 4.24 8.92
CA ILE A 402 3.04 4.70 10.03
C ILE A 402 2.51 6.12 9.77
N GLY A 403 3.14 6.90 8.90
CA GLY A 403 2.63 8.22 8.52
C GLY A 403 1.18 8.20 8.04
N CYS A 404 0.84 7.23 7.18
CA CYS A 404 -0.53 7.04 6.71
C CYS A 404 -1.35 6.12 7.64
N HIS A 405 -0.70 5.15 8.27
CA HIS A 405 -1.33 4.11 9.09
C HIS A 405 -1.36 4.43 10.59
N GLY A 406 -1.20 5.69 10.97
CA GLY A 406 -1.20 6.10 12.38
C GLY A 406 -1.55 7.55 12.64
N GLY A 407 -1.97 8.33 11.62
CA GLY A 407 -2.08 9.78 11.80
C GLY A 407 -2.79 10.59 10.71
N VAL A 408 -3.69 10.00 9.89
CA VAL A 408 -4.45 10.75 8.87
C VAL A 408 -5.95 10.54 9.03
N GLY A 409 -6.77 11.57 8.84
CA GLY A 409 -8.21 11.51 9.08
C GLY A 409 -9.03 10.69 8.08
N THR A 410 -8.50 10.42 6.89
CA THR A 410 -9.24 9.77 5.79
C THR A 410 -9.31 8.23 5.84
N ASN A 411 -8.74 7.59 6.86
CA ASN A 411 -8.72 6.13 6.97
C ASN A 411 -9.86 5.58 7.87
N ASP A 412 -10.11 4.26 7.79
CA ASP A 412 -10.95 3.55 8.76
C ASP A 412 -10.10 2.48 9.45
N ASP A 413 -10.05 2.55 10.79
CA ASP A 413 -9.22 1.67 11.64
C ASP A 413 -7.76 1.65 11.19
N ASP A 414 -7.22 2.82 10.86
CA ASP A 414 -5.86 3.02 10.35
C ASP A 414 -5.56 2.38 8.99
N THR A 415 -6.57 2.05 8.19
CA THR A 415 -6.41 1.42 6.86
C THR A 415 -7.22 2.10 5.76
N PHE A 416 -6.76 2.01 4.51
CA PHE A 416 -7.53 2.39 3.32
C PHE A 416 -8.26 1.21 2.66
N ALA A 417 -8.13 -0.02 3.20
CA ALA A 417 -8.51 -1.29 2.59
C ALA A 417 -9.99 -1.39 2.13
N PHE A 418 -10.88 -1.95 2.96
CA PHE A 418 -12.29 -2.12 2.59
C PHE A 418 -13.05 -0.82 2.28
N PRO A 419 -12.72 0.36 2.84
CA PRO A 419 -13.35 1.62 2.42
C PRO A 419 -13.17 1.91 0.92
N ARG A 420 -12.11 1.37 0.30
CA ARG A 420 -11.79 1.54 -1.11
C ARG A 420 -12.02 0.30 -1.96
N LYS A 421 -12.45 -0.83 -1.38
CA LYS A 421 -12.79 -2.05 -2.12
C LYS A 421 -13.86 -1.74 -3.18
N VAL A 422 -13.64 -2.24 -4.39
CA VAL A 422 -14.60 -2.05 -5.50
C VAL A 422 -15.97 -2.67 -5.14
N PRO A 423 -17.08 -2.07 -5.59
CA PRO A 423 -18.40 -2.53 -5.22
C PRO A 423 -18.68 -3.96 -5.71
N ALA A 424 -19.54 -4.67 -4.98
CA ALA A 424 -19.90 -6.05 -5.28
C ALA A 424 -20.56 -6.24 -6.68
N THR A 425 -21.03 -5.16 -7.29
CA THR A 425 -21.56 -5.15 -8.66
C THR A 425 -20.49 -5.31 -9.74
N LEU A 426 -19.21 -5.19 -9.39
CA LEU A 426 -18.09 -5.41 -10.28
C LEU A 426 -17.46 -6.77 -9.96
N GLY A 427 -17.30 -7.63 -10.98
CA GLY A 427 -16.59 -8.92 -11.01
C GLY A 427 -16.43 -9.69 -9.69
N ASN A 428 -17.06 -10.85 -9.53
CA ASN A 428 -16.84 -11.71 -8.34
C ASN A 428 -16.96 -10.96 -7.00
N GLY A 429 -17.84 -9.95 -6.90
CA GLY A 429 -18.09 -9.22 -5.66
C GLY A 429 -16.94 -8.34 -5.16
N GLY A 430 -15.97 -7.98 -6.01
CA GLY A 430 -14.75 -7.30 -5.56
C GLY A 430 -13.62 -8.23 -5.13
N TRP A 431 -13.82 -9.55 -5.19
CA TRP A 431 -12.87 -10.56 -4.73
C TRP A 431 -12.05 -11.14 -5.89
N TRP A 432 -11.00 -10.43 -6.26
CA TRP A 432 -10.00 -10.91 -7.19
C TRP A 432 -8.66 -10.21 -6.95
N HIS A 433 -7.59 -10.83 -7.41
CA HIS A 433 -6.26 -10.22 -7.43
C HIS A 433 -6.03 -9.49 -8.77
N TRP A 434 -5.25 -8.41 -8.77
CA TRP A 434 -4.97 -7.63 -10.00
C TRP A 434 -4.36 -8.44 -11.14
N SER A 435 -3.65 -9.54 -10.84
CA SER A 435 -3.15 -10.47 -11.87
C SER A 435 -4.25 -11.28 -12.57
N GLN A 436 -5.42 -11.46 -11.94
CA GLN A 436 -6.59 -12.11 -12.55
C GLN A 436 -7.40 -11.12 -13.37
N LYS A 437 -7.51 -9.87 -12.89
CA LYS A 437 -8.17 -8.77 -13.59
C LYS A 437 -7.59 -7.42 -13.15
N ALA A 438 -6.92 -6.78 -14.10
CA ALA A 438 -6.34 -5.44 -13.99
C ALA A 438 -7.41 -4.33 -13.88
N LEU A 439 -6.98 -3.05 -13.84
CA LEU A 439 -7.85 -1.87 -13.72
C LEU A 439 -8.74 -1.60 -14.95
N TYR A 440 -8.59 -2.39 -16.02
CA TYR A 440 -9.33 -2.22 -17.26
C TYR A 440 -10.84 -2.43 -17.08
N GLY A 441 -11.63 -1.48 -17.59
CA GLY A 441 -13.09 -1.54 -17.58
C GLY A 441 -13.71 -1.32 -16.20
N ILE A 442 -12.96 -0.75 -15.25
CA ILE A 442 -13.47 -0.34 -13.95
C ILE A 442 -13.93 1.12 -14.06
N PRO A 443 -15.20 1.44 -13.82
CA PRO A 443 -15.67 2.83 -13.80
C PRO A 443 -15.15 3.54 -12.55
N GLU A 444 -14.99 4.85 -12.65
CA GLU A 444 -14.54 5.70 -11.54
C GLU A 444 -15.48 5.63 -10.33
N MET A 445 -14.90 5.69 -9.13
CA MET A 445 -15.66 5.76 -7.90
C MET A 445 -16.47 7.07 -7.81
N ILE A 446 -17.68 6.95 -7.28
CA ILE A 446 -18.53 8.08 -6.96
C ILE A 446 -18.43 8.37 -5.46
N ARG A 447 -18.16 9.63 -5.13
CA ARG A 447 -18.11 10.16 -3.76
C ARG A 447 -19.51 10.18 -3.14
N ALA A 448 -19.59 10.31 -1.82
CA ALA A 448 -20.87 10.41 -1.10
C ALA A 448 -21.69 11.65 -1.51
N ASP A 449 -21.03 12.77 -1.83
CA ASP A 449 -21.62 13.97 -2.43
C ASP A 449 -22.12 13.82 -3.89
N GLY A 450 -21.90 12.65 -4.52
CA GLY A 450 -22.29 12.34 -5.89
C GLY A 450 -21.29 12.76 -6.97
N ALA A 451 -20.17 13.39 -6.60
CA ALA A 451 -19.12 13.76 -7.56
C ALA A 451 -18.22 12.55 -7.93
N PRO A 452 -17.71 12.50 -9.18
CA PRO A 452 -16.68 11.53 -9.58
C PRO A 452 -15.34 11.86 -8.89
N GLU A 453 -14.72 10.88 -8.23
CA GLU A 453 -13.59 11.09 -7.31
C GLU A 453 -12.27 11.53 -7.96
N TYR A 454 -11.77 10.80 -8.95
CA TYR A 454 -10.54 11.14 -9.67
C TYR A 454 -10.69 12.44 -10.46
N ALA A 455 -11.84 12.70 -11.05
CA ALA A 455 -12.13 13.98 -11.68
C ALA A 455 -12.16 15.11 -10.64
N HIS A 456 -12.75 14.89 -9.46
CA HIS A 456 -12.69 15.85 -8.35
C HIS A 456 -11.25 16.12 -7.92
N TYR A 457 -10.42 15.08 -7.78
CA TYR A 457 -9.00 15.22 -7.45
C TYR A 457 -8.24 16.03 -8.49
N LEU A 458 -8.37 15.69 -9.79
CA LEU A 458 -7.71 16.46 -10.85
C LEU A 458 -8.17 17.92 -10.88
N GLN A 459 -9.42 18.21 -10.57
CA GLN A 459 -9.95 19.56 -10.48
C GLN A 459 -9.41 20.33 -9.27
N ALA A 460 -9.26 19.68 -8.12
CA ALA A 460 -8.80 20.29 -6.88
C ALA A 460 -7.27 20.45 -6.81
N ASN A 461 -6.52 19.49 -7.38
CA ASN A 461 -5.06 19.43 -7.30
C ASN A 461 -4.37 19.94 -8.58
N GLY A 462 -5.05 19.97 -9.72
CA GLY A 462 -4.45 20.42 -10.97
C GLY A 462 -3.33 19.50 -11.52
N ALA A 463 -3.19 18.27 -11.01
CA ALA A 463 -2.31 17.23 -11.54
C ALA A 463 -2.70 15.83 -11.04
N GLY A 464 -2.06 14.81 -11.60
CA GLY A 464 -2.23 13.40 -11.23
C GLY A 464 -1.39 12.93 -10.05
N ASP A 465 -0.63 13.81 -9.40
CA ASP A 465 0.23 13.54 -8.26
C ASP A 465 0.36 14.80 -7.38
N GLU A 466 0.75 14.64 -6.14
CA GLU A 466 0.82 15.72 -5.15
C GLU A 466 1.89 16.76 -5.51
N LEU A 467 2.93 16.37 -6.24
CA LEU A 467 4.06 17.23 -6.61
C LEU A 467 3.89 17.80 -8.02
N ARG A 468 2.76 17.59 -8.69
CA ARG A 468 2.49 18.03 -10.07
C ARG A 468 3.64 17.68 -11.03
N GLY A 469 4.25 16.52 -10.85
CA GLY A 469 5.37 16.00 -11.65
C GLY A 469 4.93 15.07 -12.80
N ASN A 470 3.66 14.64 -12.82
CA ASN A 470 3.11 13.79 -13.85
C ASN A 470 2.60 14.62 -15.04
N THR A 471 3.53 15.04 -15.90
CA THR A 471 3.25 15.81 -17.11
C THR A 471 2.30 15.08 -18.08
N GLU A 472 2.38 13.75 -18.17
CA GLU A 472 1.48 12.96 -19.03
C GLU A 472 0.01 13.14 -18.64
N VAL A 473 -0.30 13.12 -17.34
CA VAL A 473 -1.66 13.37 -16.84
C VAL A 473 -2.06 14.83 -17.07
N ILE A 474 -1.18 15.77 -16.76
CA ILE A 474 -1.46 17.21 -16.92
C ILE A 474 -1.82 17.52 -18.38
N GLU A 475 -0.97 17.13 -19.33
CA GLU A 475 -1.17 17.41 -20.76
C GLU A 475 -2.44 16.75 -21.32
N ARG A 476 -2.73 15.52 -20.86
CA ARG A 476 -3.85 14.73 -21.36
C ARG A 476 -5.20 15.17 -20.83
N TYR A 477 -5.26 15.63 -19.58
CA TYR A 477 -6.54 15.85 -18.87
C TYR A 477 -6.83 17.30 -18.52
N LEU A 478 -5.83 18.18 -18.53
CA LEU A 478 -5.99 19.58 -18.14
C LEU A 478 -5.72 20.53 -19.31
N THR A 479 -6.51 21.61 -19.38
CA THR A 479 -6.26 22.74 -20.28
C THR A 479 -5.13 23.60 -19.72
N GLU A 480 -4.65 24.55 -20.53
CA GLU A 480 -3.69 25.58 -20.08
C GLU A 480 -4.19 26.42 -18.91
N THR A 481 -5.52 26.48 -18.71
CA THR A 481 -6.16 27.19 -17.59
C THR A 481 -6.42 26.28 -16.38
N GLY A 482 -5.90 25.04 -16.38
CA GLY A 482 -6.14 24.06 -15.32
C GLY A 482 -7.54 23.44 -15.31
N ALA A 483 -8.36 23.68 -16.34
CA ALA A 483 -9.70 23.10 -16.42
C ALA A 483 -9.64 21.67 -16.98
N LEU A 484 -10.57 20.82 -16.55
CA LEU A 484 -10.70 19.46 -17.06
C LEU A 484 -11.11 19.42 -18.54
N ARG A 485 -10.43 18.59 -19.34
CA ARG A 485 -10.79 18.32 -20.75
C ARG A 485 -11.97 17.33 -20.80
N PRO A 486 -13.15 17.72 -21.30
CA PRO A 486 -14.37 16.91 -21.14
C PRO A 486 -14.30 15.49 -21.74
N ALA A 487 -13.76 15.36 -22.96
CA ALA A 487 -13.71 14.06 -23.65
C ALA A 487 -12.71 13.07 -23.01
N PRO A 488 -11.45 13.44 -22.71
CA PRO A 488 -10.55 12.60 -21.92
C PRO A 488 -11.14 12.19 -20.56
N VAL A 489 -11.78 13.12 -19.85
CA VAL A 489 -12.41 12.85 -18.55
C VAL A 489 -13.56 11.86 -18.67
N ALA A 490 -14.48 12.05 -19.62
CA ALA A 490 -15.53 11.07 -19.89
C ALA A 490 -14.96 9.67 -20.20
N GLY A 491 -13.79 9.63 -20.84
CA GLY A 491 -13.03 8.42 -21.09
C GLY A 491 -12.64 7.68 -19.80
N PHE A 492 -11.91 8.31 -18.87
CA PHE A 492 -11.48 7.61 -17.66
C PHE A 492 -12.60 7.37 -16.65
N ARG A 493 -13.65 8.20 -16.67
CA ARG A 493 -14.85 7.98 -15.86
C ARG A 493 -15.49 6.61 -16.13
N ALA A 494 -15.45 6.18 -17.39
CA ALA A 494 -15.94 4.87 -17.80
C ALA A 494 -14.92 3.74 -17.58
N ASP A 495 -13.63 4.07 -17.48
CA ASP A 495 -12.51 3.13 -17.43
C ASP A 495 -11.27 3.80 -16.82
N VAL A 496 -11.11 3.64 -15.50
CA VAL A 496 -10.07 4.33 -14.72
C VAL A 496 -8.66 4.01 -15.20
N SER A 497 -8.46 2.86 -15.85
CA SER A 497 -7.17 2.48 -16.45
C SER A 497 -6.63 3.53 -17.40
N ARG A 498 -7.50 4.32 -18.05
CA ARG A 498 -7.08 5.37 -18.99
C ARG A 498 -6.32 6.51 -18.31
N LEU A 499 -6.65 6.80 -17.04
CA LEU A 499 -5.97 7.78 -16.20
C LEU A 499 -4.84 7.14 -15.40
N LEU A 500 -5.10 5.99 -14.80
CA LEU A 500 -4.22 5.37 -13.82
C LEU A 500 -3.01 4.67 -14.46
N TYR A 501 -3.14 4.12 -15.66
CA TYR A 501 -2.01 3.49 -16.35
C TYR A 501 -1.20 4.49 -17.18
N PRO A 502 0.14 4.48 -17.05
CA PRO A 502 1.02 5.33 -17.84
C PRO A 502 1.13 4.86 -19.28
N SER A 503 1.68 5.70 -20.14
CA SER A 503 2.28 5.25 -21.39
C SER A 503 3.42 4.24 -21.15
N PRO A 504 3.70 3.34 -22.11
CA PRO A 504 4.84 2.43 -22.02
C PRO A 504 6.19 3.13 -21.75
N ALA A 505 6.43 4.27 -22.39
CA ALA A 505 7.66 5.03 -22.20
C ALA A 505 7.81 5.54 -20.77
N ARG A 506 6.71 6.05 -20.18
CA ARG A 506 6.70 6.50 -18.79
C ARG A 506 6.84 5.33 -17.82
N ALA A 507 6.17 4.20 -18.05
CA ALA A 507 6.33 2.98 -17.24
C ALA A 507 7.81 2.58 -17.11
N LEU A 508 8.49 2.44 -18.25
CA LEU A 508 9.90 2.05 -18.28
C LEU A 508 10.82 3.10 -17.64
N ALA A 509 10.53 4.39 -17.80
CA ALA A 509 11.31 5.46 -17.16
C ALA A 509 11.17 5.43 -15.63
N LEU A 510 9.97 5.23 -15.11
CA LEU A 510 9.69 5.10 -13.67
C LEU A 510 10.37 3.87 -13.08
N ASP A 511 10.31 2.73 -13.77
CA ASP A 511 10.92 1.49 -13.31
C ASP A 511 12.46 1.60 -13.27
N LYS A 512 13.08 2.24 -14.27
CA LYS A 512 14.51 2.54 -14.26
C LYS A 512 14.89 3.50 -13.13
N ALA A 513 14.10 4.56 -12.91
CA ALA A 513 14.36 5.51 -11.82
C ALA A 513 14.27 4.86 -10.44
N TYR A 514 13.28 4.00 -10.21
CA TYR A 514 13.16 3.26 -8.95
C TYR A 514 14.33 2.27 -8.77
N ARG A 515 14.79 1.61 -9.84
CA ARG A 515 15.96 0.71 -9.78
C ARG A 515 17.24 1.43 -9.34
N GLU A 516 17.41 2.71 -9.64
CA GLU A 516 18.52 3.51 -9.11
C GLU A 516 18.40 3.72 -7.59
N ILE A 517 17.19 3.93 -7.06
CA ILE A 517 16.96 4.00 -5.60
C ILE A 517 17.31 2.67 -4.93
N VAL A 518 16.94 1.55 -5.56
CA VAL A 518 17.29 0.19 -5.11
C VAL A 518 18.81 -0.01 -5.09
N ARG A 519 19.52 0.31 -6.18
CA ARG A 519 20.99 0.17 -6.24
C ARG A 519 21.70 0.98 -5.15
N ASP A 520 21.21 2.18 -4.89
CA ASP A 520 21.77 3.08 -3.87
C ASP A 520 21.33 2.74 -2.43
N GLN A 521 20.35 1.83 -2.26
CA GLN A 521 19.66 1.57 -0.98
C GLN A 521 19.25 2.86 -0.28
N SER A 522 18.71 3.81 -1.05
CA SER A 522 18.44 5.17 -0.60
C SER A 522 17.01 5.41 -0.13
N PHE A 523 16.23 4.35 0.16
CA PHE A 523 14.81 4.44 0.51
C PHE A 523 14.51 5.36 1.71
N ALA A 524 15.43 5.44 2.68
CA ALA A 524 15.37 6.36 3.82
C ALA A 524 15.35 7.86 3.41
N LYS A 525 15.77 8.18 2.19
CA LYS A 525 15.76 9.53 1.60
C LYS A 525 14.50 9.81 0.75
N GLY A 526 13.57 8.86 0.67
CA GLY A 526 12.35 8.91 -0.15
C GLY A 526 12.32 7.77 -1.17
N ARG A 527 11.13 7.24 -1.47
CA ARG A 527 10.95 6.05 -2.34
C ARG A 527 10.28 6.36 -3.66
N ASP A 528 9.85 7.59 -3.87
CA ASP A 528 9.16 8.04 -5.07
C ASP A 528 10.08 7.88 -6.29
N ALA A 529 9.56 7.27 -7.36
CA ALA A 529 10.30 6.96 -8.58
C ALA A 529 10.49 8.21 -9.46
N THR A 530 11.15 9.25 -8.93
CA THR A 530 11.32 10.52 -9.62
C THR A 530 12.45 10.43 -10.66
N VAL A 531 12.09 10.63 -11.93
CA VAL A 531 13.06 10.69 -13.05
C VAL A 531 13.79 12.04 -13.06
N GLU A 532 13.06 13.12 -12.75
CA GLU A 532 13.57 14.50 -12.73
C GLU A 532 13.39 15.11 -11.33
N VAL A 533 14.09 16.22 -11.10
CA VAL A 533 13.98 17.01 -9.88
C VAL A 533 12.54 17.52 -9.71
N GLN A 534 11.98 17.31 -8.52
CA GLN A 534 10.67 17.83 -8.18
C GLN A 534 10.79 19.31 -7.77
N GLU A 535 10.11 20.19 -8.51
CA GLU A 535 10.15 21.65 -8.28
C GLU A 535 9.03 22.14 -7.35
N ASN A 536 7.92 21.43 -7.38
CA ASN A 536 6.65 21.73 -6.70
C ASN A 536 6.62 21.17 -5.27
N VAL A 537 7.78 21.14 -4.61
CA VAL A 537 7.95 20.69 -3.24
C VAL A 537 8.83 21.67 -2.48
N HIS A 538 8.50 21.90 -1.22
CA HIS A 538 9.28 22.73 -0.31
C HIS A 538 10.55 21.99 0.13
N ARG A 539 11.67 22.71 0.14
CA ARG A 539 12.89 22.26 0.83
C ARG A 539 12.81 22.54 2.33
N GLU A 540 12.20 23.67 2.66
CA GLU A 540 11.93 24.14 4.01
C GLU A 540 10.57 24.84 3.98
N VAL A 541 9.82 24.74 5.09
CA VAL A 541 8.58 25.47 5.34
C VAL A 541 8.71 26.23 6.65
N GLU A 542 7.97 27.33 6.79
CA GLU A 542 7.83 27.99 8.08
C GLU A 542 6.71 27.33 8.90
N GLN A 543 6.82 27.38 10.22
CA GLN A 543 5.78 26.86 11.10
C GLN A 543 4.46 27.61 10.85
N ASP A 544 3.39 26.84 10.62
CA ASP A 544 2.05 27.35 10.32
C ASP A 544 2.00 28.26 9.08
N GLN A 545 2.97 28.09 8.16
CA GLN A 545 2.93 28.77 6.86
C GLN A 545 1.58 28.45 6.17
N PRO A 546 0.84 29.46 5.68
CA PRO A 546 -0.40 29.21 4.94
C PRO A 546 -0.14 28.40 3.67
N THR A 547 -1.08 27.50 3.34
CA THR A 547 -1.06 26.73 2.08
C THR A 547 -1.79 27.46 0.93
N GLY A 548 -2.39 28.62 1.19
CA GLY A 548 -3.30 29.29 0.25
C GLY A 548 -4.68 28.63 0.14
N ILE A 549 -4.87 27.43 0.70
CA ILE A 549 -6.18 26.77 0.79
C ILE A 549 -6.97 27.43 1.92
N THR A 550 -8.07 28.08 1.58
CA THR A 550 -8.91 28.81 2.54
C THR A 550 -10.08 28.01 3.08
N LYS A 551 -10.44 26.91 2.39
CA LYS A 551 -11.51 26.01 2.79
C LYS A 551 -11.06 24.57 2.59
N PRO A 552 -11.00 23.75 3.64
CA PRO A 552 -10.76 22.32 3.52
C PRO A 552 -11.78 21.66 2.59
N LEU A 553 -11.32 20.70 1.79
CA LEU A 553 -12.16 19.81 1.01
C LEU A 553 -12.47 18.56 1.81
N ALA A 554 -13.69 18.06 1.65
CA ALA A 554 -14.18 16.88 2.35
C ALA A 554 -13.64 15.58 1.72
N ALA A 555 -13.50 14.54 2.55
CA ALA A 555 -13.13 13.21 2.07
C ALA A 555 -14.20 12.62 1.12
N TRP A 556 -13.87 11.54 0.40
CA TRP A 556 -14.77 10.92 -0.57
C TRP A 556 -16.01 10.26 0.05
N TYR A 557 -15.98 10.00 1.36
CA TYR A 557 -17.05 9.35 2.11
C TYR A 557 -18.01 10.33 2.79
N GLN A 558 -17.84 11.64 2.59
CA GLN A 558 -18.61 12.72 3.21
C GLN A 558 -19.59 13.40 2.25
#